data_AF-A0A7M1SS21-F1
#
_entry.id   AF-A0A7M1SS21-F1
#
_cell.length_a   1.000
_cell.length_b   1.000
_cell.length_c   1.000
_cell.angle_alpha   90.00
_cell.angle_beta   90.00
_cell.angle_gamma   90.00
#
_symmetry.space_group_name_H-M   'P 1'
#
loop_
_entity.id
_entity.type
_entity.pdbx_description
1 polymer ?
#
loop_
_entity_poly.entity_id
_entity_poly.type
_entity_poly.pdbx_seq_one_letter_code
_entity_poly.pdbx_strand_id
1 'polypeptide(L)' 'MTSTAEQYIQRGRGEGLQQGVQQGRRQSQAATLTRLLTQKFGPLPEHHQDRIQHATTDELDTWTDRILTASTLEGIFR' A
#
# COMPACT_ATOMS: atom_id res chain seq x y z
N MET A 1 -20.57 -17.71 -29.92
CA MET A 1 -21.16 -17.20 -28.66
C MET A 1 -20.44 -17.90 -27.53
N THR A 2 -19.70 -17.18 -26.69
CA THR A 2 -19.06 -17.80 -25.52
C THR A 2 -20.13 -18.25 -24.54
N SER A 3 -19.95 -19.42 -23.95
CA SER A 3 -20.89 -19.95 -22.97
C SER A 3 -20.87 -19.11 -21.70
N THR A 4 -21.97 -19.11 -20.96
CA THR A 4 -22.05 -18.47 -19.64
C THR A 4 -20.89 -18.90 -18.73
N ALA A 5 -20.50 -20.17 -18.77
CA ALA A 5 -19.38 -20.70 -17.98
C ALA A 5 -18.03 -20.07 -18.37
N GLU A 6 -17.77 -19.90 -19.67
CA GLU A 6 -16.54 -19.24 -20.15
C GLU A 6 -16.49 -17.77 -19.71
N GLN A 7 -17.62 -17.06 -19.71
CA GLN A 7 -17.68 -15.67 -19.26
C GLN A 7 -17.35 -15.54 -17.77
N TYR A 8 -17.87 -16.44 -16.92
CA TYR A 8 -17.55 -16.44 -15.49
C TYR A 8 -16.06 -16.70 -15.24
N ILE A 9 -15.44 -17.64 -15.95
CA ILE A 9 -14.01 -17.95 -15.80
C ILE A 9 -13.15 -16.74 -16.21
N GLN A 10 -13.49 -16.10 -17.34
CA GLN A 10 -12.75 -14.93 -17.82
C GLN A 10 -12.86 -13.77 -16.83
N ARG A 11 -14.07 -13.52 -16.29
CA ARG A 11 -14.29 -12.49 -15.28
C ARG A 11 -13.50 -12.77 -13.99
N GLY A 12 -13.56 -13.99 -13.47
CA GLY A 12 -12.82 -14.36 -12.26
C GLY A 12 -11.30 -14.23 -12.42
N ARG A 13 -10.76 -14.59 -13.60
CA ARG A 13 -9.34 -14.36 -13.93
C ARG A 13 -8.99 -12.87 -13.96
N GLY A 14 -9.86 -12.06 -14.57
CA GLY A 14 -9.69 -10.60 -14.62
C GLY A 14 -9.70 -9.97 -13.23
N GLU A 15 -10.68 -10.31 -12.41
CA GLU A 15 -10.81 -9.83 -11.03
C GLU A 15 -9.61 -10.26 -10.17
N GLY A 16 -9.19 -11.53 -10.27
CA GLY A 16 -8.02 -12.03 -9.53
C GLY A 16 -6.72 -11.33 -9.92
N LEU A 17 -6.51 -11.07 -11.23
CA LEU A 17 -5.34 -10.33 -11.70
C LEU A 17 -5.35 -8.89 -11.17
N GLN A 18 -6.50 -8.21 -11.24
CA GLN A 18 -6.64 -6.84 -10.73
C GLN A 18 -6.38 -6.77 -9.22
N GLN A 19 -6.93 -7.71 -8.45
CA GLN A 19 -6.68 -7.81 -7.00
C GLN A 19 -5.19 -8.03 -6.70
N GLY A 20 -4.54 -8.95 -7.43
CA GLY A 20 -3.11 -9.22 -7.28
C GLY A 20 -2.24 -7.99 -7.57
N VAL A 21 -2.54 -7.25 -8.64
CA VAL A 21 -1.83 -6.02 -9.00
C VAL A 21 -2.01 -4.93 -7.93
N GLN A 22 -3.25 -4.71 -7.47
CA GLN A 22 -3.56 -3.74 -6.41
C GLN A 22 -2.84 -4.11 -5.10
N GLN A 23 -2.85 -5.39 -4.73
CA GLN A 23 -2.16 -5.87 -3.54
C GLN A 23 -0.64 -5.71 -3.64
N GLY A 24 -0.03 -6.08 -4.77
CA GLY A 24 1.42 -5.92 -4.98
C GLY A 24 1.85 -4.46 -4.97
N ARG A 25 1.03 -3.56 -5.53
CA ARG A 25 1.29 -2.12 -5.49
C ARG A 25 1.30 -1.60 -4.06
N ARG A 26 0.24 -1.85 -3.28
CA ARG A 26 0.15 -1.44 -1.87
C ARG A 26 1.32 -2.00 -1.04
N GLN A 27 1.64 -3.29 -1.19
CA GLN A 27 2.72 -3.93 -0.44
C GLN A 27 4.08 -3.28 -0.74
N SER A 28 4.36 -2.97 -2.01
CA SER A 28 5.62 -2.33 -2.40
C SER A 28 5.71 -0.86 -1.96
N GLN A 29 4.60 -0.11 -1.99
CA GLN A 29 4.51 1.23 -1.42
C GLN A 29 4.75 1.20 0.10
N ALA A 30 4.09 0.29 0.83
CA ALA A 30 4.25 0.13 2.27
C ALA A 30 5.71 -0.17 2.64
N ALA A 31 6.36 -1.12 1.95
CA ALA A 31 7.76 -1.44 2.16
C ALA A 31 8.69 -0.24 1.87
N THR A 32 8.39 0.53 0.82
CA THR A 32 9.15 1.73 0.47
C THR A 32 9.01 2.81 1.54
N LEU A 33 7.79 3.09 1.98
CA LEU A 33 7.52 4.09 3.02
C LEU A 33 8.20 3.69 4.35
N THR A 34 8.09 2.43 4.78
CA THR A 34 8.79 1.93 5.98
C THR A 34 10.28 2.17 5.89
N ARG A 35 10.90 1.86 4.74
CA ARG A 35 12.33 2.06 4.53
C ARG A 35 12.72 3.54 4.57
N LEU A 36 11.90 4.43 4.00
CA LEU A 36 12.18 5.86 4.02
C LEU A 36 12.00 6.47 5.42
N LEU A 37 10.93 6.11 6.13
CA LEU A 37 10.68 6.57 7.49
C LEU A 37 11.76 6.05 8.45
N THR A 38 12.21 4.80 8.29
CA THR A 38 13.31 4.25 9.07
C THR A 38 14.62 5.00 8.83
N GLN A 39 14.90 5.40 7.59
CA GLN A 39 16.09 6.22 7.29
C GLN A 39 16.00 7.63 7.88
N LYS A 40 14.80 8.24 7.89
CA LYS A 40 14.62 9.62 8.36
C LYS A 40 14.54 9.73 9.89
N PHE A 41 13.86 8.79 10.54
CA PHE A 41 13.50 8.88 11.96
C PHE A 41 14.14 7.78 12.82
N GLY A 42 14.84 6.81 12.22
CA GLY A 42 15.33 5.62 12.90
C GLY A 42 14.27 4.51 13.02
N PRO A 43 14.54 3.46 13.81
CA PRO A 43 13.63 2.33 13.95
C PRO A 43 12.21 2.76 14.32
N LEU A 44 11.22 2.25 13.58
CA LEU A 44 9.82 2.60 13.79
C LEU A 44 9.23 1.78 14.95
N PRO A 45 8.48 2.40 15.86
CA PRO A 45 7.63 1.67 16.81
C PRO A 45 6.68 0.70 16.10
N GLU A 46 6.38 -0.44 16.75
CA GLU A 46 5.53 -1.51 16.19
C GLU A 46 4.18 -0.99 15.68
N HIS A 47 3.50 -0.15 16.46
CA HIS A 47 2.21 0.42 16.08
C HIS A 47 2.24 1.25 14.77
N HIS A 48 3.38 1.88 14.45
CA HIS A 48 3.54 2.59 13.18
C HIS A 48 3.80 1.63 12.02
N GLN A 49 4.52 0.53 12.26
CA GLN A 49 4.72 -0.52 11.25
C GLN A 49 3.39 -1.19 10.89
N ASP A 50 2.58 -1.54 11.90
CA ASP A 50 1.25 -2.11 11.70
C ASP A 50 0.35 -1.16 10.93
N ARG A 51 0.38 0.13 11.26
CA ARG A 51 -0.40 1.15 10.55
C ARG A 51 0.00 1.24 9.08
N ILE A 52 1.29 1.18 8.76
CA ILE A 52 1.77 1.17 7.35
C ILE A 52 1.33 -0.10 6.63
N GLN A 53 1.38 -1.26 7.29
CA GLN A 53 1.03 -2.54 6.67
C GLN A 53 -0.46 -2.65 6.28
N HIS A 54 -1.33 -2.01 7.04
CA HIS A 54 -2.78 -2.01 6.83
C HIS A 54 -3.30 -0.78 6.08
N ALA A 55 -2.42 0.15 5.72
CA ALA A 55 -2.79 1.36 5.01
C ALA A 55 -3.27 1.09 3.59
N THR A 56 -4.19 1.94 3.14
CA THR A 56 -4.61 2.02 1.75
C THR A 56 -3.50 2.65 0.88
N THR A 57 -3.55 2.41 -0.43
CA THR A 57 -2.66 3.05 -1.40
C THR A 57 -2.67 4.59 -1.26
N ASP A 58 -3.84 5.18 -1.05
CA ASP A 58 -4.00 6.64 -0.94
C ASP A 58 -3.37 7.21 0.35
N GLU A 59 -3.50 6.49 1.47
CA GLU A 59 -2.81 6.84 2.71
C GLU A 59 -1.29 6.74 2.54
N LEU A 60 -0.81 5.68 1.90
CA LEU A 60 0.63 5.48 1.65
C LEU A 60 1.20 6.58 0.75
N ASP A 61 0.48 6.98 -0.30
CA ASP A 61 0.88 8.09 -1.18
C ASP A 61 0.90 9.41 -0.40
N THR A 62 -0.14 9.69 0.39
CA THR A 62 -0.22 10.89 1.24
C THR A 62 0.94 10.97 2.24
N TRP A 63 1.27 9.85 2.89
CA TRP A 63 2.38 9.80 3.85
C TRP A 63 3.75 9.88 3.17
N THR A 64 3.87 9.34 1.95
CA THR A 64 5.06 9.47 1.13
C THR A 64 5.32 10.93 0.77
N ASP A 65 4.30 11.68 0.34
CA ASP A 65 4.46 13.12 0.02
C ASP A 65 4.88 13.94 1.25
N ARG A 66 4.29 13.63 2.42
CA ARG A 66 4.61 14.31 3.68
C ARG A 66 6.03 14.05 4.16
N ILE A 67 6.71 13.01 3.66
CA ILE A 67 8.09 12.74 4.07
C ILE A 67 9.03 13.89 3.74
N LEU A 68 8.69 14.72 2.75
CA LEU A 68 9.52 15.83 2.32
C LEU A 68 9.48 17.00 3.32
N THR A 69 8.41 17.13 4.11
CA THR A 69 8.16 18.32 4.93
C THR A 69 7.99 18.02 6.42
N ALA A 70 7.44 16.85 6.78
CA ALA A 70 7.17 16.53 8.18
C ALA A 70 8.45 16.27 8.98
N SER A 71 8.55 16.87 10.17
CA SER A 71 9.70 16.72 11.07
C SER A 71 9.51 15.63 12.13
N THR A 72 8.33 15.02 12.23
CA THR A 72 8.02 13.94 13.18
C THR A 72 7.16 12.86 12.54
N LEU A 73 7.11 11.67 13.15
CA LEU A 73 6.23 10.58 12.70
C LEU A 73 4.76 10.98 12.79
N GLU A 74 4.33 11.69 13.83
CA GLU A 74 2.96 12.19 13.97
C GLU A 74 2.58 13.13 12.82
N GLY A 75 3.54 13.93 12.33
CA GLY A 75 3.34 14.78 11.15
C GLY A 75 3.13 14.00 9.86
N ILE A 76 3.73 12.81 9.75
CA ILE A 76 3.50 11.89 8.62
C ILE A 76 2.09 11.32 8.69
N PHE A 77 1.68 10.85 9.87
CA PHE A 77 0.48 10.04 10.05
C PHE A 77 -0.81 10.82 10.39
N ARG A 78 -0.80 12.14 10.28
CA ARG A 78 -1.97 12.98 10.60
C ARG A 78 -3.15 12.83 9.62
#